data_AF-A0A2K8Z9S2-F1
#
_entry.id   AF-A0A2K8Z9S2-F1
#
_cell.length_a   1.000
_cell.length_b   1.000
_cell.length_c   1.000
_cell.angle_alpha   90.00
_cell.angle_beta   90.00
_cell.angle_gamma   90.00
#
_symmetry.space_group_name_H-M   'P 1'
#
loop_
_entity.id
_entity.type
_entity.pdbx_description
1 polymer ?
#
loop_
_entity_poly.entity_id
_entity_poly.type
_entity_poly.pdbx_seq_one_letter_code
_entity_poly.pdbx_strand_id
1 'polypeptide(L)'
;MKSIAVLFFLVSLLSCHKNPVEPQEVEAIILKHEPDGYVCTGGYLIQTQTKETYLTTDFVLSAPYDDYTTLHYPVAVRLRFEPYTANKCGGAPRIKVVSIRAQ
;
A
#
# COMPACT_ATOMS: atom_id res chain seq x y z
N MET A 1 54.06 -1.89 23.45
CA MET A 1 52.77 -2.62 23.49
C MET A 1 51.66 -1.60 23.70
N LYS A 2 51.01 -1.14 22.64
CA LYS A 2 49.83 -0.24 22.64
C LYS A 2 49.45 -0.02 21.17
N SER A 3 48.33 -0.57 20.74
CA SER A 3 47.50 -0.14 19.57
C SER A 3 46.75 -1.32 18.98
N ILE A 4 45.80 -1.88 19.73
CA ILE A 4 44.76 -2.77 19.17
C ILE A 4 43.44 -2.36 19.83
N ALA A 5 42.95 -1.17 19.51
CA ALA A 5 41.67 -0.70 20.04
C ALA A 5 40.93 0.24 19.06
N VAL A 6 41.28 0.20 17.77
CA VAL A 6 40.64 1.07 16.76
C VAL A 6 39.77 0.28 15.78
N LEU A 7 39.79 -1.07 15.84
CA LEU A 7 39.07 -1.90 14.87
C LEU A 7 37.57 -2.12 15.17
N PHE A 8 37.04 -1.58 16.27
CA PHE A 8 35.64 -1.79 16.65
C PHE A 8 34.68 -0.64 16.29
N PHE A 9 35.17 0.44 15.67
CA PHE A 9 34.34 1.62 15.41
C PHE A 9 33.70 1.70 14.02
N LEU A 10 33.93 0.72 13.15
CA LEU A 10 33.49 0.76 11.74
C LEU A 10 32.25 -0.09 11.41
N VAL A 11 31.72 -0.88 12.36
CA VAL A 11 30.54 -1.72 12.10
C VAL A 11 29.21 -1.00 12.41
N SER A 12 29.26 0.12 13.13
CA SER A 12 28.06 0.83 13.61
C SER A 12 27.33 1.66 12.54
N LEU A 13 27.93 1.90 11.37
CA LEU A 13 27.33 2.70 10.29
C LEU A 13 26.42 1.88 9.35
N LEU A 14 26.31 0.56 9.56
CA LEU A 14 25.38 -0.30 8.82
C LEU A 14 24.03 -0.47 9.51
N SER A 15 23.77 0.28 10.59
CA SER A 15 22.42 0.50 11.09
C SER A 15 21.66 1.45 10.15
N CYS A 16 21.53 1.04 8.88
CA CYS A 16 20.47 1.47 8.00
C CYS A 16 19.18 0.98 8.65
N HIS A 17 18.71 1.70 9.66
CA HIS A 17 17.33 1.63 10.09
C HIS A 17 16.56 1.92 8.83
N LYS A 18 15.97 0.86 8.26
CA LYS A 18 14.97 0.94 7.20
C LYS A 18 13.87 1.78 7.82
N ASN A 19 13.99 3.10 7.69
CA ASN A 19 12.91 4.01 8.00
C ASN A 19 11.74 3.45 7.18
N PRO A 20 10.57 3.22 7.79
CA PRO A 20 9.40 2.87 7.00
C PRO A 20 9.30 3.95 5.94
N VAL A 21 9.55 3.57 4.69
CA VAL A 21 9.49 4.50 3.57
C VAL A 21 8.07 5.01 3.59
N GLU A 22 7.89 6.27 3.95
CA GLU A 22 6.56 6.86 3.98
C GLU A 22 5.92 6.58 2.62
N PRO A 23 4.68 6.06 2.61
CA PRO A 23 4.07 5.65 1.36
C PRO A 23 3.94 6.88 0.48
N GLN A 24 4.71 6.87 -0.62
CA GLN A 24 4.68 7.93 -1.62
C GLN A 24 3.29 7.95 -2.24
N GLU A 25 2.79 9.14 -2.53
CA GLU A 25 1.52 9.26 -3.23
C GLU A 25 1.71 8.86 -4.69
N VAL A 26 0.83 7.99 -5.18
CA VAL A 26 0.88 7.46 -6.55
C VAL A 26 -0.42 7.70 -7.29
N GLU A 27 -0.33 7.81 -8.61
CA GLU A 27 -1.49 7.77 -9.50
C GLU A 27 -1.95 6.32 -9.69
N ALA A 28 -3.25 6.12 -9.59
CA ALA A 28 -3.88 4.82 -9.70
C ALA A 28 -5.31 4.94 -10.25
N ILE A 29 -5.89 3.78 -10.57
CA ILE A 29 -7.23 3.63 -11.09
C ILE A 29 -7.97 2.63 -10.20
N ILE A 30 -9.10 3.04 -9.63
CA ILE A 30 -10.06 2.12 -9.04
C ILE A 30 -10.82 1.45 -10.18
N LEU A 31 -10.64 0.14 -10.35
CA LEU A 31 -11.21 -0.62 -11.45
C LEU A 31 -12.64 -1.11 -11.14
N LYS A 32 -12.88 -1.53 -9.89
CA LYS A 32 -14.17 -2.00 -9.40
C LYS A 32 -14.14 -2.19 -7.88
N HIS A 33 -15.33 -2.29 -7.29
CA HIS A 33 -15.54 -2.81 -5.95
C HIS A 33 -15.95 -4.29 -6.01
N GLU A 34 -15.32 -5.12 -5.19
CA GLU A 34 -15.66 -6.52 -4.97
C GLU A 34 -16.44 -6.65 -3.65
N PRO A 35 -17.64 -7.26 -3.65
CA PRO A 35 -18.54 -7.25 -2.50
C PRO A 35 -17.97 -7.95 -1.26
N ASP A 36 -18.39 -7.43 -0.10
CA ASP A 36 -18.09 -7.95 1.23
C ASP A 36 -18.62 -9.40 1.36
N GLY A 37 -17.80 -10.29 1.91
CA GLY A 37 -18.19 -11.70 2.13
C GLY A 37 -17.05 -12.70 1.91
N TYR A 38 -15.98 -12.26 1.24
CA TYR A 38 -14.79 -13.06 1.00
C TYR A 38 -13.56 -12.34 1.54
N VAL A 39 -13.05 -12.83 2.67
CA VAL A 39 -11.84 -12.30 3.36
C VAL A 39 -10.66 -12.12 2.39
N CYS A 40 -10.62 -12.91 1.32
CA CYS A 40 -9.56 -12.89 0.31
C CYS A 40 -9.87 -12.18 -1.00
N THR A 41 -11.13 -11.85 -1.30
CA THR A 41 -11.50 -11.29 -2.61
C THR A 41 -12.33 -10.01 -2.56
N GLY A 42 -12.80 -9.58 -1.38
CA GLY A 42 -13.52 -8.32 -1.23
C GLY A 42 -12.62 -7.09 -1.12
N GLY A 43 -13.20 -5.91 -1.34
CA GLY A 43 -12.53 -4.60 -1.32
C GLY A 43 -12.47 -3.95 -2.70
N TYR A 44 -11.63 -2.93 -2.86
CA TYR A 44 -11.43 -2.24 -4.14
C TYR A 44 -10.24 -2.82 -4.90
N LEU A 45 -10.45 -3.10 -6.19
CA LEU A 45 -9.36 -3.47 -7.09
C LEU A 45 -8.72 -2.20 -7.65
N ILE A 46 -7.44 -2.00 -7.35
CA ILE A 46 -6.70 -0.79 -7.69
C ILE A 46 -5.55 -1.15 -8.62
N GLN A 47 -5.43 -0.45 -9.74
CA GLN A 47 -4.28 -0.55 -10.64
C GLN A 47 -3.45 0.72 -10.58
N THR A 48 -2.17 0.62 -10.26
CA THR A 48 -1.24 1.76 -10.25
C THR A 48 -0.80 2.12 -11.66
N GLN A 49 -0.16 3.29 -11.83
CA GLN A 49 0.51 3.68 -13.07
C GLN A 49 1.55 2.66 -13.59
N THR A 50 2.14 1.84 -12.70
CA THR A 50 3.07 0.76 -13.06
C THR A 50 2.36 -0.50 -13.57
N LYS A 51 1.02 -0.47 -13.70
CA LYS A 51 0.13 -1.58 -14.06
C LYS A 51 0.07 -2.71 -13.03
N GLU A 52 0.67 -2.52 -11.86
CA GLU A 52 0.51 -3.46 -10.76
C GLU A 52 -0.91 -3.35 -10.20
N THR A 53 -1.50 -4.49 -9.88
CA THR A 53 -2.87 -4.58 -9.39
C THR A 53 -2.86 -5.02 -7.94
N TYR A 54 -3.59 -4.28 -7.12
CA TYR A 54 -3.71 -4.46 -5.68
C TYR A 54 -5.17 -4.59 -5.29
N LEU A 55 -5.43 -5.27 -4.18
CA LEU A 55 -6.74 -5.33 -3.56
C LEU A 55 -6.70 -4.62 -2.21
N THR A 56 -7.63 -3.70 -1.95
CA THR A 56 -7.64 -3.00 -0.67
C THR A 56 -8.07 -3.92 0.47
N THR A 57 -7.56 -3.69 1.67
CA THR A 57 -8.14 -4.28 2.90
C THR A 57 -9.35 -3.51 3.39
N ASP A 58 -9.43 -2.23 3.05
CA ASP A 58 -10.50 -1.34 3.46
C ASP A 58 -11.67 -1.45 2.47
N PHE A 59 -12.86 -1.75 3.00
CA PHE A 59 -14.12 -1.86 2.24
C PHE A 59 -14.80 -0.50 2.07
N VAL A 60 -14.44 0.47 2.90
CA VAL A 60 -14.91 1.85 2.81
C VAL A 60 -13.68 2.73 2.67
N LEU A 61 -13.56 3.42 1.54
CA LEU A 61 -12.52 4.41 1.30
C LEU A 61 -12.96 5.77 1.86
N SER A 62 -12.06 6.75 1.88
CA SER A 62 -12.45 8.12 2.24
C SER A 62 -13.27 8.77 1.13
N ALA A 63 -14.15 9.70 1.50
CA ALA A 63 -14.92 10.51 0.56
C ALA A 63 -14.02 11.15 -0.52
N PRO A 64 -14.50 11.27 -1.78
CA PRO A 64 -15.83 10.91 -2.28
C PRO A 64 -15.98 9.43 -2.69
N TYR A 65 -15.07 8.54 -2.27
CA TYR A 65 -15.03 7.14 -2.68
C TYR A 65 -15.58 6.17 -1.62
N ASP A 66 -16.26 6.71 -0.61
CA ASP A 66 -16.82 5.97 0.53
C ASP A 66 -18.09 5.18 0.16
N ASP A 67 -18.78 5.57 -0.92
CA ASP A 67 -19.97 4.88 -1.43
C ASP A 67 -19.73 4.21 -2.79
N TYR A 68 -19.49 2.89 -2.78
CA TYR A 68 -19.25 2.12 -4.01
C TYR A 68 -20.48 2.04 -4.94
N THR A 69 -21.70 2.33 -4.45
CA THR A 69 -22.92 2.22 -5.26
C THR A 69 -23.10 3.40 -6.21
N THR A 70 -22.44 4.53 -5.93
CA THR A 70 -22.51 5.76 -6.72
C THR A 70 -21.27 6.01 -7.56
N LEU A 71 -20.20 5.23 -7.37
CA LEU A 71 -18.96 5.35 -8.13
C LEU A 71 -19.08 4.79 -9.56
N HIS A 72 -18.69 5.61 -10.54
CA HIS A 72 -18.59 5.21 -11.94
C HIS A 72 -17.19 4.72 -12.29
N TYR A 73 -17.00 3.40 -12.37
CA TYR A 73 -15.70 2.81 -12.70
C TYR A 73 -15.41 2.80 -14.22
N PRO A 74 -14.12 2.87 -14.63
CA PRO A 74 -12.93 3.06 -13.81
C PRO A 74 -12.79 4.52 -13.31
N VAL A 75 -12.24 4.72 -12.11
CA VAL A 75 -12.03 6.05 -11.51
C VAL A 75 -10.54 6.33 -11.29
N ALA A 76 -10.05 7.44 -11.83
CA ALA A 76 -8.67 7.86 -11.65
C ALA A 76 -8.48 8.61 -10.32
N VAL A 77 -7.47 8.22 -9.55
CA VAL A 77 -7.24 8.71 -8.18
C VAL A 77 -5.76 8.88 -7.89
N ARG A 78 -5.47 9.69 -6.88
CA ARG A 78 -4.17 9.71 -6.21
C ARG A 78 -4.31 9.11 -4.83
N LEU A 79 -3.44 8.16 -4.48
CA LEU A 79 -3.53 7.47 -3.20
C LEU A 79 -2.17 7.21 -2.57
N ARG A 80 -2.15 7.14 -1.23
CA ARG A 80 -1.04 6.63 -0.42
C ARG A 80 -1.48 5.29 0.14
N PHE A 81 -0.61 4.28 0.09
CA PHE A 81 -0.96 2.94 0.57
C PHE A 81 0.23 2.24 1.22
N GLU A 82 -0.09 1.35 2.15
CA GLU A 82 0.90 0.46 2.79
C GLU A 82 0.65 -0.98 2.36
N PRO A 83 1.72 -1.77 2.12
CA PRO A 83 1.56 -3.20 1.85
C PRO A 83 0.99 -3.92 3.07
N TYR A 84 -0.04 -4.73 2.87
CA TYR A 84 -0.63 -5.53 3.95
C TYR A 84 0.12 -6.86 4.10
N THR A 85 0.83 -7.03 5.20
CA THR A 85 1.78 -8.16 5.39
C THR A 85 1.16 -9.45 5.93
N ALA A 86 -0.09 -9.42 6.42
CA ALA A 86 -0.75 -10.60 6.97
C ALA A 86 -1.42 -11.50 5.91
N ASN A 87 -0.94 -11.46 4.66
CA ASN A 87 -1.68 -11.98 3.52
C ASN A 87 -1.59 -13.51 3.43
N LYS A 88 -2.63 -14.23 3.89
CA LYS A 88 -2.83 -15.68 3.66
C LYS A 88 -3.63 -16.00 2.40
N CYS A 89 -3.95 -14.97 1.62
CA CYS A 89 -4.80 -15.09 0.43
C CYS A 89 -3.95 -15.28 -0.82
N GLY A 90 -4.20 -16.35 -1.59
CA GLY A 90 -3.66 -16.48 -2.94
C GLY A 90 -4.34 -15.46 -3.87
N GLY A 91 -3.58 -14.62 -4.57
CA GLY A 91 -4.13 -13.60 -5.46
C GLY A 91 -3.30 -12.32 -5.51
N ALA A 92 -3.95 -11.22 -5.88
CA ALA A 92 -3.32 -9.89 -5.92
C ALA A 92 -2.80 -9.49 -4.51
N PRO A 93 -1.63 -8.82 -4.43
CA PRO A 93 -1.13 -8.29 -3.17
C PRO A 93 -2.14 -7.32 -2.55
N ARG A 94 -2.29 -7.39 -1.23
CA ARG A 94 -3.23 -6.52 -0.50
C ARG A 94 -2.54 -5.25 -0.02
N ILE A 95 -3.29 -4.16 -0.02
CA ILE A 95 -2.84 -2.85 0.44
C ILE A 95 -3.85 -2.25 1.40
N LYS A 96 -3.36 -1.47 2.36
CA LYS A 96 -4.18 -0.58 3.18
C LYS A 96 -4.11 0.82 2.59
N VAL A 97 -5.25 1.44 2.32
CA VAL A 97 -5.28 2.81 1.79
C VAL A 97 -5.12 3.78 2.95
N VAL A 98 -4.06 4.57 2.93
CA VAL A 98 -3.75 5.58 3.96
C VAL A 98 -4.49 6.88 3.66
N SER A 99 -4.53 7.28 2.40
CA SER A 99 -5.27 8.45 1.93
C SER A 99 -5.61 8.33 0.46
N ILE A 100 -6.70 8.96 0.03
CA ILE A 100 -7.14 8.98 -1.36
C ILE A 100 -7.72 10.35 -1.72
N ARG A 101 -7.48 10.80 -2.96
CA ARG A 101 -7.99 12.06 -3.50
C ARG A 101 -8.25 11.97 -5.00
N ALA A 102 -9.09 12.87 -5.52
CA ALA A 102 -9.30 13.01 -6.96
C ALA A 102 -8.00 13.37 -7.69
N GLN A 103 -7.87 12.87 -8.91
CA GLN A 103 -6.78 13.22 -9.83
C GLN A 103 -7.07 14.53 -10.55
#